data_AF-A0A348UXF2-F1
#
_entry.id   AF-A0A348UXF2-F1
#
_cell.length_a   1.000
_cell.length_b   1.000
_cell.length_c   1.000
_cell.angle_alpha   90.00
_cell.angle_beta   90.00
_cell.angle_gamma   90.00
#
_symmetry.space_group_name_H-M   'P 1'
#
loop_
_entity.id
_entity.type
_entity.pdbx_description
1 polymer ?
#
loop_
_entity_poly.entity_id
_entity_poly.type
_entity_poly.pdbx_seq_one_letter_code
_entity_poly.pdbx_strand_id
1 'polypeptide(L)'
;MFKNILTANQLKLLPLVKEFSLDYYLVGGTAIALHLGHRRSIDFDLFTYGRLKKQSIKRTIDRHQYPVSDVLFEDSEQLHLVVHDVKLTFFSYPYQIDAPVDFDRIIHMPDLLTLAAMKAYALGGRAKWKDYVDLYILLRDHVSLAQISEKSKALFGAYYNEKLFREQLCYFQDFDYSEKVDFVVQAVSDEEIKKFLTDIATEPF
;
A
#
# COMPACT_ATOMS: atom_id res chain seq x y z
N MET A 1 -10.35 -12.73 -3.07
CA MET A 1 -9.07 -12.10 -2.63
C MET A 1 -8.26 -13.08 -1.80
N PHE A 2 -6.94 -12.90 -1.75
CA PHE A 2 -5.98 -13.80 -1.12
C PHE A 2 -5.78 -13.52 0.37
N LYS A 3 -6.70 -14.00 1.21
CA LYS A 3 -6.63 -13.79 2.68
C LYS A 3 -5.41 -14.45 3.35
N ASN A 4 -4.79 -15.42 2.71
CA ASN A 4 -3.59 -16.12 3.19
C ASN A 4 -2.34 -15.21 3.27
N ILE A 5 -2.39 -14.01 2.70
CA ILE A 5 -1.35 -12.98 2.88
C ILE A 5 -1.38 -12.32 4.26
N LEU A 6 -2.53 -12.39 4.95
CA LEU A 6 -2.75 -11.78 6.26
C LEU A 6 -2.25 -12.71 7.37
N THR A 7 -1.66 -12.11 8.40
CA THR A 7 -1.30 -12.81 9.63
C THR A 7 -2.54 -13.18 10.45
N ALA A 8 -2.38 -14.09 11.42
CA ALA A 8 -3.47 -14.46 12.33
C ALA A 8 -4.03 -13.25 13.11
N ASN A 9 -3.18 -12.29 13.48
CA ASN A 9 -3.60 -11.08 14.19
C ASN A 9 -4.36 -10.12 13.27
N GLN A 10 -3.93 -9.94 12.01
CA GLN A 10 -4.68 -9.16 11.03
C GLN A 10 -6.07 -9.75 10.76
N LEU A 11 -6.17 -11.08 10.64
CA LEU A 11 -7.47 -11.75 10.45
C LEU A 11 -8.43 -11.48 11.61
N LYS A 12 -7.92 -11.46 12.86
CA LYS A 12 -8.72 -11.10 14.04
C LYS A 12 -9.18 -9.65 14.04
N LEU A 13 -8.42 -8.74 13.42
CA LEU A 13 -8.76 -7.31 13.35
C LEU A 13 -9.71 -6.95 12.20
N LEU A 14 -10.02 -7.86 11.28
CA LEU A 14 -10.95 -7.55 10.17
C LEU A 14 -12.32 -6.99 10.63
N PRO A 15 -12.95 -7.48 11.72
CA PRO A 15 -14.16 -6.86 12.26
C PRO A 15 -13.97 -5.42 12.71
N LEU A 16 -12.80 -5.07 13.27
CA LEU A 16 -12.47 -3.70 13.63
C LEU A 16 -12.23 -2.84 12.37
N VAL A 17 -11.50 -3.35 11.38
CA VAL A 17 -11.26 -2.66 10.10
C VAL A 17 -12.59 -2.32 9.42
N LYS A 18 -13.57 -3.23 9.50
CA LYS A 18 -14.90 -3.02 8.95
C LYS A 18 -15.64 -1.81 9.54
N GLU A 19 -15.45 -1.50 10.82
CA GLU A 19 -16.09 -0.31 11.42
C GLU A 19 -15.64 1.00 10.77
N PHE A 20 -14.50 1.00 10.08
CA PHE A 20 -13.96 2.16 9.39
C PHE A 20 -14.37 2.24 7.91
N SER A 21 -15.07 1.23 7.37
CA SER A 21 -15.31 1.09 5.93
C SER A 21 -16.19 2.18 5.31
N LEU A 22 -16.91 2.95 6.12
CA LEU A 22 -17.75 4.06 5.65
C LEU A 22 -16.94 5.32 5.34
N ASP A 23 -15.88 5.56 6.11
CA ASP A 23 -15.08 6.79 6.03
C ASP A 23 -13.70 6.54 5.38
N TYR A 24 -13.24 5.29 5.32
CA TYR A 24 -11.89 4.90 4.91
C TYR A 24 -11.90 3.76 3.89
N TYR A 25 -10.83 3.70 3.10
CA TYR A 25 -10.52 2.61 2.17
C TYR A 25 -9.11 2.06 2.45
N LEU A 26 -8.91 0.78 2.17
CA LEU A 26 -7.62 0.09 2.40
C LEU A 26 -6.72 0.25 1.17
N VAL A 27 -5.46 0.61 1.41
CA VAL A 27 -4.46 0.87 0.36
C VAL A 27 -3.12 0.17 0.66
N GLY A 28 -2.10 0.54 -0.10
CA GLY A 28 -0.72 0.16 0.17
C GLY A 28 -0.40 -1.29 -0.20
N GLY A 29 0.71 -1.80 0.36
CA GLY A 29 1.19 -3.14 0.06
C GLY A 29 0.20 -4.24 0.45
N THR A 30 -0.60 -4.02 1.49
CA THR A 30 -1.62 -4.99 1.94
C THR A 30 -2.77 -5.09 0.94
N ALA A 31 -3.24 -3.97 0.38
CA ALA A 31 -4.26 -4.01 -0.66
C ALA A 31 -3.76 -4.78 -1.90
N ILE A 32 -2.55 -4.48 -2.37
CA ILE A 32 -1.95 -5.17 -3.53
C ILE A 32 -1.77 -6.67 -3.24
N ALA A 33 -1.29 -7.03 -2.06
CA ALA A 33 -1.16 -8.44 -1.66
C ALA A 33 -2.51 -9.16 -1.56
N LEU A 34 -3.60 -8.50 -1.13
CA LEU A 34 -4.94 -9.09 -1.14
C LEU A 34 -5.45 -9.35 -2.56
N HIS A 35 -5.08 -8.51 -3.52
CA HIS A 35 -5.39 -8.73 -4.94
C HIS A 35 -4.61 -9.90 -5.54
N LEU A 36 -3.30 -9.99 -5.25
CA LEU A 36 -2.38 -10.81 -6.02
C LEU A 36 -1.89 -12.08 -5.32
N GLY A 37 -1.94 -12.12 -3.98
CA GLY A 37 -1.51 -13.29 -3.22
C GLY A 37 0.00 -13.58 -3.30
N HIS A 38 0.82 -12.62 -3.73
CA HIS A 38 2.24 -12.83 -4.06
C HIS A 38 3.16 -12.80 -2.84
N ARG A 39 2.84 -12.02 -1.80
CA ARG A 39 3.60 -11.95 -0.55
C ARG A 39 2.71 -11.66 0.64
N ARG A 40 3.18 -11.94 1.84
CA ARG A 40 2.55 -11.48 3.08
C ARG A 40 2.72 -9.97 3.26
N SER A 41 1.79 -9.36 3.97
CA SER A 41 1.85 -7.96 4.39
C SER A 41 1.30 -7.84 5.80
N ILE A 42 1.92 -7.00 6.64
CA ILE A 42 1.70 -7.00 8.10
C ILE A 42 0.97 -5.76 8.64
N ASP A 43 0.68 -4.79 7.78
CA ASP A 43 0.08 -3.50 8.17
C ASP A 43 -1.34 -3.34 7.59
N PHE A 44 -2.15 -2.44 8.15
CA PHE A 44 -3.34 -1.91 7.50
C PHE A 44 -3.19 -0.40 7.30
N ASP A 45 -3.19 0.05 6.05
CA ASP A 45 -3.17 1.46 5.69
C ASP A 45 -4.56 1.90 5.23
N LEU A 46 -5.23 2.71 6.06
CA LEU A 46 -6.61 3.16 5.91
C LEU A 46 -6.61 4.64 5.53
N PHE A 47 -6.92 4.95 4.29
CA PHE A 47 -6.87 6.31 3.77
C PHE A 47 -8.28 6.89 3.65
N THR A 48 -8.38 8.22 3.75
CA THR A 48 -9.61 8.96 3.53
C THR A 48 -9.29 10.30 2.87
N TYR A 49 -10.21 10.86 2.07
CA TYR A 49 -10.09 12.23 1.57
C TYR A 49 -10.51 13.27 2.63
N GLY A 50 -11.21 12.82 3.69
CA GLY A 50 -11.70 13.67 4.77
C GLY A 50 -10.66 13.93 5.87
N ARG A 51 -11.03 14.79 6.82
CA ARG A 51 -10.20 15.03 8.01
C ARG A 51 -10.23 13.85 8.97
N LEU A 52 -9.09 13.54 9.59
CA LEU A 52 -9.03 12.49 10.62
C LEU A 52 -9.81 12.87 11.88
N LYS A 53 -10.80 12.05 12.23
CA LYS A 53 -11.53 12.12 13.50
C LYS A 53 -10.84 11.25 14.57
N LYS A 54 -9.63 11.61 14.98
CA LYS A 54 -8.74 10.76 15.81
C LYS A 54 -9.36 10.27 17.12
N GLN A 55 -10.10 11.12 17.82
CA GLN A 55 -10.81 10.70 19.04
C GLN A 55 -11.88 9.65 18.74
N SER A 56 -12.57 9.76 17.60
CA SER A 56 -13.53 8.75 17.16
C SER A 56 -12.84 7.44 16.83
N ILE A 57 -11.70 7.49 16.12
CA ILE A 57 -10.89 6.30 15.80
C ILE A 57 -10.51 5.56 17.09
N LYS A 58 -9.90 6.27 18.05
CA LYS A 58 -9.47 5.69 19.34
C LYS A 58 -10.65 5.06 20.10
N ARG A 59 -11.79 5.75 20.19
CA ARG A 59 -13.01 5.22 20.82
C ARG A 59 -13.58 3.98 20.13
N THR A 60 -13.52 3.91 18.80
CA THR A 60 -13.96 2.72 18.05
C THR A 60 -13.06 1.53 18.38
N ILE A 61 -11.74 1.73 18.43
CA ILE A 61 -10.78 0.68 18.80
C ILE A 61 -11.05 0.18 20.23
N ASP A 62 -11.19 1.10 21.19
CA ASP A 62 -11.44 0.77 22.60
C ASP A 62 -12.73 -0.08 22.78
N ARG A 63 -13.78 0.22 22.01
CA ARG A 63 -15.06 -0.53 22.05
C ARG A 63 -14.89 -1.99 21.62
N HIS A 64 -13.99 -2.26 20.69
CA HIS A 64 -13.70 -3.62 20.23
C HIS A 64 -12.80 -4.41 21.18
N GLN A 65 -12.42 -3.83 22.33
CA GLN A 65 -11.58 -4.47 23.35
C GLN A 65 -10.22 -4.95 22.82
N TYR A 66 -9.74 -4.35 21.73
CA TYR A 66 -8.35 -4.51 21.30
C TYR A 66 -7.52 -3.39 21.91
N PRO A 67 -6.59 -3.69 22.83
CA PRO A 67 -5.76 -2.63 23.40
C PRO A 67 -4.88 -2.02 22.30
N VAL A 68 -4.84 -0.69 22.28
CA VAL A 68 -3.77 0.05 21.58
C VAL A 68 -2.50 -0.17 22.39
N SER A 69 -1.55 -0.92 21.85
CA SER A 69 -0.29 -1.21 22.52
C SER A 69 0.73 -0.09 22.36
N ASP A 70 0.64 0.69 21.27
CA ASP A 70 1.53 1.83 21.04
C ASP A 70 0.91 2.89 20.11
N VAL A 71 1.35 4.14 20.26
CA VAL A 71 1.05 5.26 19.36
C VAL A 71 2.37 5.70 18.72
N LEU A 72 2.63 5.19 17.51
CA LEU A 72 3.91 5.39 16.82
C LEU A 72 4.08 6.83 16.32
N PHE A 73 2.99 7.47 15.91
CA PHE A 73 2.99 8.82 15.35
C PHE A 73 1.59 9.41 15.31
N GLU A 74 1.48 10.72 15.53
CA GLU A 74 0.22 11.45 15.43
C GLU A 74 0.49 12.92 15.03
N ASP A 75 -0.06 13.34 13.90
CA ASP A 75 -0.04 14.74 13.45
C ASP A 75 -1.41 15.13 12.87
N SER A 76 -1.58 16.31 12.27
CA SER A 76 -2.88 16.74 11.72
C SER A 76 -3.47 15.79 10.66
N GLU A 77 -2.65 15.09 9.90
CA GLU A 77 -3.05 14.31 8.74
C GLU A 77 -2.97 12.80 9.00
N GLN A 78 -2.16 12.35 9.95
CA GLN A 78 -1.81 10.96 10.16
C GLN A 78 -2.02 10.53 11.62
N LEU A 79 -2.38 9.26 11.78
CA LEU A 79 -2.39 8.55 13.05
C LEU A 79 -1.87 7.13 12.81
N HIS A 80 -0.75 6.78 13.45
CA HIS A 80 -0.17 5.45 13.40
C HIS A 80 -0.27 4.80 14.78
N LEU A 81 -0.97 3.66 14.84
CA LEU A 81 -1.23 2.91 16.05
C LEU A 81 -0.73 1.47 15.88
N VAL A 82 -0.38 0.83 16.99
CA VAL A 82 -0.26 -0.63 17.06
C VAL A 82 -1.45 -1.16 17.84
N VAL A 83 -2.24 -2.02 17.22
CA VAL A 83 -3.42 -2.66 17.80
C VAL A 83 -3.29 -4.14 17.59
N HIS A 84 -3.30 -4.94 18.67
CA HIS A 84 -3.12 -6.39 18.60
C HIS A 84 -1.88 -6.82 17.76
N ASP A 85 -0.75 -6.15 17.98
CA ASP A 85 0.53 -6.33 17.26
C ASP A 85 0.47 -6.08 15.74
N VAL A 86 -0.57 -5.39 15.26
CA VAL A 86 -0.70 -4.97 13.86
C VAL A 86 -0.64 -3.46 13.81
N LYS A 87 0.19 -2.92 12.90
CA LYS A 87 0.22 -1.48 12.66
C LYS A 87 -1.00 -1.06 11.85
N LEU A 88 -1.76 -0.12 12.38
CA LEU A 88 -2.85 0.57 11.70
C LEU A 88 -2.42 2.01 11.42
N THR A 89 -2.43 2.39 10.14
CA THR A 89 -2.25 3.76 9.69
C THR A 89 -3.60 4.33 9.28
N PHE A 90 -3.97 5.48 9.84
CA PHE A 90 -5.03 6.32 9.31
C PHE A 90 -4.39 7.55 8.66
N PHE A 91 -4.76 7.86 7.43
CA PHE A 91 -4.21 9.01 6.71
C PHE A 91 -5.29 9.81 5.97
N SER A 92 -5.33 11.10 6.24
CA SER A 92 -6.06 12.10 5.45
C SER A 92 -5.28 12.36 4.16
N TYR A 93 -5.58 11.61 3.11
CA TYR A 93 -4.91 11.69 1.83
C TYR A 93 -5.48 12.85 0.99
N PRO A 94 -4.64 13.77 0.48
CA PRO A 94 -5.12 14.99 -0.18
C PRO A 94 -5.65 14.78 -1.60
N TYR A 95 -5.64 13.53 -2.10
CA TYR A 95 -6.16 13.18 -3.42
C TYR A 95 -7.41 12.31 -3.28
N GLN A 96 -8.42 12.59 -4.11
CA GLN A 96 -9.60 11.76 -4.18
C GLN A 96 -9.28 10.49 -4.97
N ILE A 97 -9.35 9.34 -4.29
CA ILE A 97 -9.06 8.03 -4.86
C ILE A 97 -10.35 7.23 -4.92
N ASP A 98 -10.62 6.62 -6.06
CA ASP A 98 -11.73 5.67 -6.21
C ASP A 98 -11.32 4.30 -5.66
N ALA A 99 -12.24 3.65 -4.95
CA ALA A 99 -12.03 2.38 -4.28
C ALA A 99 -13.16 1.38 -4.64
N PRO A 100 -13.27 0.96 -5.91
CA PRO A 100 -14.42 0.19 -6.38
C PRO A 100 -14.42 -1.26 -5.90
N VAL A 101 -13.29 -1.76 -5.38
CA VAL A 101 -13.13 -3.19 -5.11
C VAL A 101 -13.54 -3.48 -3.66
N ASP A 102 -14.58 -4.29 -3.49
CA ASP A 102 -15.05 -4.76 -2.18
C ASP A 102 -14.22 -5.96 -1.69
N PHE A 103 -13.55 -5.82 -0.54
CA PHE A 103 -12.91 -6.94 0.14
C PHE A 103 -13.91 -7.62 1.08
N ASP A 104 -14.68 -8.57 0.57
CA ASP A 104 -15.58 -9.45 1.33
C ASP A 104 -16.51 -8.70 2.31
N ARG A 105 -17.02 -7.52 1.91
CA ARG A 105 -17.85 -6.63 2.76
C ARG A 105 -17.17 -6.19 4.06
N ILE A 106 -15.84 -6.19 4.07
CA ILE A 106 -15.00 -5.66 5.15
C ILE A 106 -14.66 -4.21 4.84
N ILE A 107 -14.01 -3.94 3.71
CA ILE A 107 -13.58 -2.59 3.33
C ILE A 107 -13.34 -2.49 1.83
N HIS A 108 -13.52 -1.29 1.29
CA HIS A 108 -13.24 -0.99 -0.10
C HIS A 108 -11.75 -0.73 -0.33
N MET A 109 -11.27 -1.05 -1.54
CA MET A 109 -9.89 -0.83 -1.99
C MET A 109 -9.85 -0.28 -3.42
N PRO A 110 -8.82 0.51 -3.78
CA PRO A 110 -8.56 0.87 -5.16
C PRO A 110 -8.21 -0.36 -6.01
N ASP A 111 -8.41 -0.26 -7.32
CA ASP A 111 -7.96 -1.28 -8.25
C ASP A 111 -6.42 -1.35 -8.38
N LEU A 112 -5.91 -2.39 -9.03
CA LEU A 112 -4.46 -2.61 -9.17
C LEU A 112 -3.76 -1.45 -9.88
N LEU A 113 -4.38 -0.84 -10.90
CA LEU A 113 -3.78 0.28 -11.62
C LEU A 113 -3.69 1.54 -10.75
N THR A 114 -4.72 1.82 -9.95
CA THR A 114 -4.73 2.93 -9.01
C THR A 114 -3.74 2.71 -7.88
N LEU A 115 -3.65 1.49 -7.33
CA LEU A 115 -2.63 1.12 -6.35
C LEU A 115 -1.20 1.24 -6.92
N ALA A 116 -1.00 0.84 -8.18
CA ALA A 116 0.28 0.99 -8.87
C ALA A 116 0.66 2.47 -9.04
N ALA A 117 -0.30 3.32 -9.42
CA ALA A 117 -0.10 4.77 -9.52
C ALA A 117 0.24 5.40 -8.17
N MET A 118 -0.48 5.04 -7.10
CA MET A 118 -0.17 5.49 -5.74
C MET A 118 1.23 5.06 -5.31
N LYS A 119 1.65 3.84 -5.66
CA LYS A 119 2.99 3.34 -5.36
C LYS A 119 4.08 4.08 -6.15
N ALA A 120 3.85 4.33 -7.44
CA ALA A 120 4.76 5.12 -8.27
C ALA A 120 4.95 6.54 -7.72
N TYR A 121 3.87 7.17 -7.26
CA TYR A 121 3.93 8.49 -6.62
C TYR A 121 4.71 8.48 -5.29
N ALA A 122 4.57 7.42 -4.49
CA ALA A 122 5.22 7.31 -3.18
C ALA A 122 6.69 6.84 -3.23
N LEU A 123 7.14 6.24 -4.35
CA LEU A 123 8.45 5.61 -4.48
C LEU A 123 9.60 6.57 -4.10
N GLY A 124 9.50 7.84 -4.50
CA GLY A 124 10.57 8.82 -4.30
C GLY A 124 10.88 9.27 -2.87
N GLY A 125 10.03 8.96 -1.88
CA GLY A 125 10.20 9.46 -0.51
C GLY A 125 10.53 8.41 0.54
N ARG A 126 10.15 7.14 0.31
CA ARG A 126 10.23 6.07 1.33
C ARG A 126 10.18 4.67 0.69
N ALA A 127 10.99 4.42 -0.32
CA ALA A 127 10.97 3.12 -0.99
C ALA A 127 11.57 2.02 -0.08
N LYS A 128 10.79 0.98 0.22
CA LYS A 128 11.28 -0.27 0.80
C LYS A 128 11.44 -1.31 -0.30
N TRP A 129 12.26 -2.34 -0.08
CA TRP A 129 12.45 -3.40 -1.08
C TRP A 129 11.12 -4.05 -1.53
N LYS A 130 10.19 -4.25 -0.61
CA LYS A 130 8.84 -4.76 -0.91
C LYS A 130 8.04 -3.90 -1.89
N ASP A 131 8.33 -2.60 -2.00
CA ASP A 131 7.69 -1.73 -2.99
C ASP A 131 8.16 -2.05 -4.41
N TYR A 132 9.44 -2.36 -4.60
CA TYR A 132 9.98 -2.82 -5.88
C TYR A 132 9.45 -4.20 -6.25
N VAL A 133 9.31 -5.10 -5.26
CA VAL A 133 8.66 -6.40 -5.50
C VAL A 133 7.23 -6.22 -5.98
N ASP A 134 6.46 -5.34 -5.34
CA ASP A 134 5.09 -5.06 -5.77
C ASP A 134 5.07 -4.46 -7.19
N LEU A 135 5.92 -3.48 -7.48
CA LEU A 135 6.02 -2.86 -8.81
C LEU A 135 6.44 -3.87 -9.88
N TYR A 136 7.37 -4.77 -9.59
CA TYR A 136 7.79 -5.84 -10.50
C TYR A 136 6.62 -6.74 -10.88
N ILE A 137 5.87 -7.26 -9.90
CA ILE A 137 4.73 -8.14 -10.20
C ILE A 137 3.64 -7.37 -10.97
N LEU A 138 3.35 -6.13 -10.57
CA LEU A 138 2.38 -5.27 -11.25
C LEU A 138 2.76 -5.04 -12.72
N LEU A 139 4.02 -4.67 -12.98
CA LEU A 139 4.53 -4.36 -14.32
C LEU A 139 4.70 -5.61 -15.19
N ARG A 140 5.01 -6.76 -14.59
CA ARG A 140 5.19 -8.02 -15.33
C ARG A 140 3.87 -8.59 -15.82
N ASP A 141 2.83 -8.56 -14.98
CA ASP A 141 1.63 -9.38 -15.20
C ASP A 141 0.31 -8.61 -15.34
N HIS A 142 0.26 -7.32 -14.95
CA HIS A 142 -1.02 -6.65 -14.71
C HIS A 142 -1.20 -5.30 -15.40
N VAL A 143 -0.18 -4.44 -15.42
CA VAL A 143 -0.26 -3.07 -15.93
C VAL A 143 1.04 -2.70 -16.66
N SER A 144 0.96 -1.81 -17.65
CA SER A 144 2.15 -1.27 -18.30
C SER A 144 2.66 -0.01 -17.58
N LEU A 145 3.93 0.32 -17.80
CA LEU A 145 4.53 1.55 -17.31
C LEU A 145 3.76 2.79 -17.79
N ALA A 146 3.34 2.80 -19.06
CA ALA A 146 2.55 3.88 -19.65
C ALA A 146 1.19 4.06 -18.95
N GLN A 147 0.50 2.97 -18.61
CA GLN A 147 -0.76 3.03 -17.86
C GLN A 147 -0.55 3.61 -16.46
N ILE A 148 0.51 3.19 -15.76
CA ILE A 148 0.87 3.75 -14.45
C ILE A 148 1.14 5.26 -14.58
N SER A 149 1.94 5.68 -15.56
CA SER A 149 2.27 7.08 -15.79
C SER A 149 1.04 7.93 -16.09
N GLU A 150 0.16 7.45 -16.98
CA GLU A 150 -1.09 8.15 -17.32
C GLU A 150 -2.01 8.27 -16.10
N LYS A 151 -2.22 7.17 -15.36
CA LYS A 151 -3.06 7.18 -14.16
C LYS A 151 -2.46 8.07 -13.06
N SER A 152 -1.15 8.02 -12.84
CA SER A 152 -0.45 8.86 -11.86
C SER A 152 -0.57 10.33 -12.20
N LYS A 153 -0.41 10.69 -13.49
CA LYS A 153 -0.60 12.06 -13.95
C LYS A 153 -2.05 12.53 -13.78
N ALA A 154 -3.03 11.66 -14.02
CA ALA A 154 -4.44 11.99 -13.82
C ALA A 154 -4.78 12.22 -12.34
N LEU A 155 -4.19 11.44 -11.42
CA LEU A 155 -4.47 11.53 -9.98
C LEU A 155 -3.71 12.67 -9.29
N PHE A 156 -2.43 12.85 -9.61
CA PHE A 156 -1.51 13.72 -8.86
C PHE A 156 -1.09 14.97 -9.64
N GLY A 157 -1.47 15.07 -10.92
CA GLY A 157 -1.23 16.25 -11.75
C GLY A 157 0.24 16.68 -11.79
N ALA A 158 0.49 17.94 -11.48
CA ALA A 158 1.83 18.54 -11.50
C ALA A 158 2.79 17.96 -10.45
N TYR A 159 2.29 17.25 -9.44
CA TYR A 159 3.11 16.63 -8.41
C TYR A 159 3.69 15.28 -8.83
N TYR A 160 3.28 14.73 -9.97
CA TYR A 160 3.86 13.52 -10.55
C TYR A 160 4.84 13.85 -11.68
N ASN A 161 5.98 13.17 -11.68
CA ASN A 161 7.00 13.30 -12.72
C ASN A 161 7.42 11.91 -13.20
N GLU A 162 7.02 11.56 -14.43
CA GLU A 162 7.32 10.25 -15.02
C GLU A 162 8.82 10.00 -15.17
N LYS A 163 9.60 11.02 -15.54
CA LYS A 163 11.05 10.89 -15.66
C LYS A 163 11.67 10.52 -14.32
N LEU A 164 11.27 11.21 -13.25
CA LEU A 164 11.72 10.92 -11.90
C LEU A 164 11.29 9.51 -11.45
N PHE A 165 10.06 9.10 -11.78
CA PHE A 165 9.59 7.75 -11.47
C PHE A 165 10.44 6.68 -12.15
N ARG A 166 10.75 6.83 -13.44
CA ARG A 166 11.65 5.92 -14.18
C ARG A 166 13.05 5.88 -13.57
N GLU A 167 13.62 7.03 -13.24
CA GLU A 167 14.91 7.12 -12.55
C GLU A 167 14.91 6.36 -11.21
N GLN A 168 13.83 6.49 -10.43
CA GLN A 168 13.67 5.78 -9.16
C GLN A 168 13.46 4.28 -9.35
N LEU A 169 12.78 3.86 -10.42
CA LEU A 169 12.49 2.45 -10.70
C LEU A 169 13.77 1.61 -10.90
N CYS A 170 14.85 2.24 -11.37
CA CYS A 170 16.16 1.60 -11.57
C CYS A 170 17.24 2.05 -10.55
N TYR A 171 16.85 2.74 -9.47
CA TYR A 171 17.78 3.18 -8.42
C TYR A 171 17.77 2.23 -7.23
N PHE A 172 18.85 1.47 -7.04
CA PHE A 172 18.92 0.39 -6.04
C PHE A 172 19.94 0.61 -4.91
N GLN A 173 20.57 1.79 -4.82
CA GLN A 173 21.74 2.00 -3.97
C GLN A 173 21.44 2.25 -2.48
N ASP A 174 20.20 2.59 -2.12
CA ASP A 174 19.82 3.00 -0.75
C ASP A 174 18.73 2.13 -0.12
N PHE A 175 18.81 0.80 -0.27
CA PHE A 175 17.76 -0.07 0.29
C PHE A 175 18.00 -0.52 1.72
N ASP A 176 16.96 -0.32 2.52
CA ASP A 176 16.77 -1.03 3.77
C ASP A 176 16.30 -2.47 3.47
N TYR A 177 17.25 -3.41 3.50
CA TYR A 177 16.99 -4.86 3.39
C TYR A 177 16.62 -5.50 4.74
N SER A 178 16.43 -4.71 5.82
CA SER A 178 16.09 -5.27 7.14
C SER A 178 14.74 -6.00 7.14
N GLU A 179 13.80 -5.56 6.29
CA GLU A 179 12.51 -6.22 6.08
C GLU A 179 12.60 -7.23 4.94
N LYS A 180 12.73 -8.53 5.29
CA LYS A 180 12.65 -9.62 4.32
C LYS A 180 11.25 -9.72 3.70
N VAL A 181 11.22 -9.98 2.39
CA VAL A 181 9.96 -10.25 1.67
C VAL A 181 9.55 -11.70 1.91
N ASP A 182 8.39 -11.88 2.54
CA ASP A 182 7.80 -13.20 2.78
C ASP A 182 6.87 -13.56 1.62
N PHE A 183 7.44 -14.21 0.60
CA PHE A 183 6.70 -14.65 -0.59
C PHE A 183 5.73 -15.78 -0.23
N VAL A 184 4.51 -15.67 -0.77
CA VAL A 184 3.47 -16.72 -0.67
C VAL A 184 3.47 -17.60 -1.92
N VAL A 185 4.03 -17.09 -3.01
CA VAL A 185 4.29 -17.81 -4.27
C VAL A 185 5.77 -18.14 -4.40
N GLN A 186 6.17 -18.72 -5.54
CA GLN A 186 7.58 -18.94 -5.83
C GLN A 186 8.36 -17.62 -5.75
N ALA A 187 9.37 -17.59 -4.90
CA ALA A 187 10.22 -16.43 -4.73
C ALA A 187 11.01 -16.14 -6.02
N VAL A 188 11.12 -14.87 -6.34
CA VAL A 188 11.93 -14.35 -7.45
C VAL A 188 13.20 -13.75 -6.85
N SER A 189 14.34 -13.93 -7.52
CA SER A 189 15.60 -13.37 -7.01
C SER A 189 15.63 -11.85 -7.12
N ASP A 190 16.34 -11.20 -6.21
CA ASP A 190 16.49 -9.75 -6.23
C ASP A 190 17.17 -9.26 -7.52
N GLU A 191 18.11 -10.04 -8.07
CA GLU A 191 18.78 -9.75 -9.33
C GLU A 191 17.82 -9.76 -10.51
N GLU A 192 16.87 -10.71 -10.56
CA GLU A 192 15.86 -10.78 -11.62
C GLU A 192 14.93 -9.56 -11.55
N ILE A 193 14.46 -9.22 -10.35
CA ILE A 193 13.61 -8.05 -10.12
C ILE A 193 14.33 -6.77 -10.54
N LYS A 194 15.57 -6.57 -10.10
CA LYS A 194 16.39 -5.40 -10.45
C LYS A 194 16.59 -5.28 -11.95
N LYS A 195 16.95 -6.38 -12.61
CA LYS A 195 17.14 -6.40 -14.06
C LYS A 195 15.86 -6.01 -14.79
N PHE A 196 14.75 -6.66 -14.47
CA PHE A 196 13.46 -6.38 -15.11
C PHE A 196 13.05 -4.92 -14.96
N LEU A 197 13.14 -4.37 -13.75
CA LEU A 197 12.76 -2.98 -13.49
C LEU A 197 13.69 -1.98 -14.19
N THR A 198 14.97 -2.31 -14.35
CA THR A 198 15.93 -1.51 -15.13
C THR A 198 15.58 -1.50 -16.61
N ASP A 199 15.26 -2.68 -17.17
CA ASP A 199 14.86 -2.83 -18.56
C ASP A 199 13.61 -1.98 -18.83
N ILE A 200 12.55 -2.12 -18.00
CA ILE A 200 11.32 -1.32 -18.10
C ILE A 200 11.58 0.18 -17.98
N ALA A 201 12.43 0.61 -17.03
CA ALA A 201 12.73 2.03 -16.83
C ALA A 201 13.38 2.68 -18.06
N THR A 202 14.19 1.91 -18.80
CA THR A 202 15.01 2.37 -19.93
C THR A 202 14.36 2.15 -21.29
N GLU A 203 13.16 1.56 -21.35
CA GLU A 203 12.42 1.41 -22.61
C GLU A 203 12.16 2.78 -23.28
N PRO A 204 12.52 2.92 -24.58
CA PRO A 204 12.25 4.14 -25.35
C PRO A 204 10.76 4.47 -25.40
N PHE A 205 10.45 5.77 -25.39
CA PHE A 205 9.09 6.30 -25.54
C PHE A 205 8.57 6.15 -26.97
#